data_AF-A0A0D2KBR0-F1
#
_entry.id   AF-A0A0D2KBR0-F1
#
_cell.length_a   1.000
_cell.length_b   1.000
_cell.length_c   1.000
_cell.angle_alpha   90.00
_cell.angle_beta   90.00
_cell.angle_gamma   90.00
#
_symmetry.space_group_name_H-M   'P 1'
#
loop_
_entity.id
_entity.type
_entity.pdbx_description
1 polymer ?
#
loop_
_entity_poly.entity_id
_entity_poly.type
_entity_poly.pdbx_seq_one_letter_code
_entity_poly.pdbx_strand_id
1 'polypeptide(L)'
;MEAALQIGVQILEAGGSALDAAVACVVALEENPRFNAGRGSVLTASGRHELEASVMTQDKRCGAAALLTRVRNPILLARRVMERTPHIFLAGPPAEEFAAAQGLEVVPSNEWFTTEQRRQQWEAHKASGAVAK
;
A
#
# COMPACT_ATOMS: atom_id res chain seq x y z
N MET A 1 3.99 -12.64 -8.37
CA MET A 1 3.92 -11.90 -9.64
C MET A 1 2.91 -12.55 -10.58
N GLU A 2 3.03 -13.85 -10.87
CA GLU A 2 2.06 -14.58 -11.70
C GLU A 2 0.61 -14.49 -11.19
N ALA A 3 0.39 -14.68 -9.88
CA ALA A 3 -0.95 -14.51 -9.29
C ALA A 3 -1.54 -13.10 -9.53
N ALA A 4 -0.74 -12.03 -9.38
CA ALA A 4 -1.20 -10.66 -9.63
C ALA A 4 -1.55 -10.46 -11.12
N LEU A 5 -0.71 -10.98 -12.03
CA LEU A 5 -0.98 -10.96 -13.46
C LEU A 5 -2.30 -11.66 -13.81
N GLN A 6 -2.50 -12.87 -13.28
CA GLN A 6 -3.71 -13.65 -13.52
C GLN A 6 -4.97 -12.92 -13.03
N ILE A 7 -4.92 -12.29 -11.86
CA ILE A 7 -6.03 -11.47 -11.33
C ILE A 7 -6.37 -10.33 -12.30
N GLY A 8 -5.36 -9.59 -12.78
CA GLY A 8 -5.57 -8.50 -13.73
C GLY A 8 -6.16 -8.97 -15.05
N VAL A 9 -5.63 -10.06 -15.61
CA VAL A 9 -6.11 -10.67 -16.85
C VAL A 9 -7.57 -11.08 -16.71
N GLN A 10 -7.93 -11.78 -15.63
CA GLN A 10 -9.31 -12.23 -15.39
C GLN A 10 -10.30 -11.06 -15.34
N ILE A 11 -9.93 -9.95 -14.69
CA ILE A 11 -10.78 -8.75 -14.62
C ILE A 11 -10.98 -8.15 -16.02
N LEU A 12 -9.92 -8.06 -16.82
CA LEU A 12 -9.99 -7.51 -18.17
C LEU A 12 -10.77 -8.41 -19.13
N GLU A 13 -10.57 -9.73 -19.07
CA GLU A 13 -11.30 -10.73 -19.86
C GLU A 13 -12.80 -10.73 -19.53
N ALA A 14 -13.16 -10.44 -18.27
CA ALA A 14 -14.55 -10.26 -17.85
C ALA A 14 -15.15 -8.89 -18.23
N GLY A 15 -14.43 -8.04 -18.95
CA GLY A 15 -14.89 -6.70 -19.36
C GLY A 15 -14.77 -5.63 -18.28
N GLY A 16 -14.01 -5.88 -17.21
CA GLY A 16 -13.73 -4.91 -16.15
C GLY A 16 -12.82 -3.77 -16.63
N SER A 17 -12.74 -2.70 -15.83
CA SER A 17 -11.95 -1.53 -16.19
C SER A 17 -10.45 -1.74 -15.94
N ALA A 18 -9.61 -1.01 -16.69
CA ALA A 18 -8.16 -0.99 -16.45
C ALA A 18 -7.80 -0.53 -15.03
N LEU A 19 -8.59 0.38 -14.45
CA LEU A 19 -8.43 0.82 -13.06
C LEU A 19 -8.68 -0.32 -12.08
N ASP A 20 -9.77 -1.07 -12.25
CA ASP A 20 -10.10 -2.20 -11.38
C ASP A 20 -9.03 -3.29 -11.45
N ALA A 21 -8.58 -3.62 -12.66
CA ALA A 21 -7.52 -4.58 -12.88
C ALA A 21 -6.21 -4.15 -12.20
N ALA A 22 -5.78 -2.90 -12.40
CA ALA A 22 -4.55 -2.38 -11.80
C ALA A 22 -4.62 -2.37 -10.26
N VAL A 23 -5.73 -1.91 -9.69
CA VAL A 23 -5.92 -1.88 -8.23
C VAL A 23 -5.90 -3.30 -7.65
N ALA A 24 -6.60 -4.25 -8.27
CA ALA A 24 -6.59 -5.63 -7.81
C ALA A 24 -5.22 -6.31 -7.91
N CYS A 25 -4.46 -6.04 -8.98
CA CYS A 25 -3.07 -6.46 -9.11
C CYS A 25 -2.21 -5.94 -7.95
N VAL A 26 -2.33 -4.65 -7.62
CA VAL A 26 -1.55 -4.04 -6.54
C VAL A 26 -1.96 -4.58 -5.18
N VAL A 27 -3.25 -4.81 -4.92
CA VAL A 27 -3.71 -5.49 -3.69
C VAL A 27 -3.03 -6.86 -3.56
N ALA A 28 -2.99 -7.65 -4.63
CA ALA A 28 -2.32 -8.96 -4.62
C ALA A 28 -0.79 -8.85 -4.38
N LEU A 29 -0.16 -7.75 -4.79
CA LEU A 29 1.25 -7.48 -4.51
C LEU A 29 1.47 -7.01 -3.07
N GLU A 30 0.60 -6.14 -2.54
CA GLU A 30 0.62 -5.67 -1.14
C GLU A 30 0.37 -6.81 -0.14
N GLU A 31 -0.43 -7.81 -0.50
CA GLU A 31 -0.65 -8.99 0.34
C GLU A 31 0.52 -9.98 0.32
N ASN A 32 1.44 -9.84 -0.65
CA ASN A 32 2.53 -10.78 -0.85
C ASN A 32 3.81 -10.32 -0.11
N PRO A 33 4.23 -11.04 0.95
CA PRO A 33 5.33 -10.63 1.84
C PRO A 33 6.71 -10.53 1.17
N ARG A 34 6.85 -10.96 -0.09
CA ARG A 34 8.12 -10.85 -0.83
C ARG A 34 8.33 -9.45 -1.43
N PHE A 35 7.28 -8.68 -1.64
CA PHE A 35 7.38 -7.35 -2.25
C PHE A 35 7.53 -6.26 -1.18
N ASN A 36 8.03 -5.10 -1.59
CA ASN A 36 8.14 -3.92 -0.72
C ASN A 36 6.88 -3.03 -0.88
N ALA A 37 5.73 -3.56 -0.49
CA ALA A 37 4.46 -2.85 -0.45
C ALA A 37 3.52 -3.63 0.47
N GLY A 38 2.65 -2.96 1.24
CA GLY A 38 1.77 -3.64 2.19
C GLY A 38 2.55 -4.55 3.14
N ARG A 39 2.15 -5.81 3.23
CA ARG A 39 2.87 -6.85 3.97
C ARG A 39 4.22 -7.12 3.31
N GLY A 40 5.30 -6.98 4.06
CA GLY A 40 6.66 -7.04 3.52
C GLY A 40 7.25 -5.68 3.17
N SER A 41 6.61 -4.58 3.57
CA SER A 41 7.21 -3.25 3.49
C SER A 41 8.52 -3.17 4.28
N VAL A 42 9.47 -2.38 3.81
CA VAL A 42 10.71 -2.08 4.53
C VAL A 42 10.43 -1.29 5.82
N LEU A 43 11.42 -1.26 6.70
CA LEU A 43 11.37 -0.49 7.93
C LEU A 43 12.10 0.84 7.75
N THR A 44 11.53 1.90 8.31
CA THR A 44 12.15 3.22 8.45
C THR A 44 13.37 3.16 9.37
N ALA A 45 14.13 4.25 9.48
CA ALA A 45 15.24 4.36 10.44
C ALA A 45 14.82 4.07 11.89
N SER A 46 13.57 4.39 12.25
CA SER A 46 12.99 4.12 13.57
C SER A 46 12.55 2.66 13.79
N GLY A 47 12.67 1.79 12.78
CA GLY A 47 12.25 0.39 12.87
C GLY A 47 10.74 0.20 12.77
N ARG A 48 10.03 1.11 12.08
CA ARG A 48 8.58 1.04 11.87
C ARG A 48 8.24 1.13 10.38
N HIS A 49 7.03 0.75 10.01
CA HIS A 49 6.54 0.86 8.62
C HIS A 49 5.74 2.15 8.41
N GLU A 50 6.06 2.85 7.33
CA GLU A 50 5.29 3.99 6.81
C GLU A 50 5.03 3.70 5.33
N LEU A 51 3.77 3.49 4.99
CA LEU A 51 3.34 3.03 3.67
C LEU A 51 2.72 4.17 2.89
N GLU A 52 2.80 4.05 1.56
CA GLU A 52 2.20 4.98 0.61
C GLU A 52 1.73 4.26 -0.65
N ALA A 53 0.73 4.83 -1.31
CA ALA A 53 0.26 4.38 -2.62
C ALA A 53 -0.44 5.51 -3.37
N SER A 54 -0.50 5.38 -4.69
CA SER A 54 -1.23 6.30 -5.57
C SER A 54 -1.87 5.56 -6.73
N VAL A 55 -2.96 6.12 -7.26
CA VAL A 55 -3.64 5.63 -8.46
C VAL A 55 -4.04 6.81 -9.33
N MET A 56 -4.02 6.60 -10.66
CA MET A 56 -4.42 7.60 -11.64
C MET A 56 -5.09 6.94 -12.84
N THR A 57 -6.08 7.60 -13.41
CA THR A 57 -6.82 7.17 -14.60
C THR A 57 -6.51 8.05 -15.81
N GLN A 58 -6.88 7.59 -17.01
CA GLN A 58 -6.65 8.30 -18.27
C GLN A 58 -7.34 9.69 -18.35
N ASP A 59 -8.45 9.86 -17.65
CA ASP A 59 -9.20 11.13 -17.53
C ASP A 59 -8.66 12.04 -16.42
N LYS A 60 -7.41 11.79 -15.97
CA LYS A 60 -6.66 12.58 -14.98
C LYS A 60 -7.25 12.60 -13.58
N ARG A 61 -8.24 11.75 -13.27
CA ARG A 61 -8.62 11.52 -11.87
C ARG A 61 -7.51 10.75 -11.19
N CYS A 62 -7.19 11.14 -9.96
CA CYS A 62 -6.12 10.52 -9.18
C CYS A 62 -6.42 10.58 -7.69
N GLY A 63 -5.76 9.70 -6.95
CA GLY A 63 -5.80 9.65 -5.50
C GLY A 63 -4.53 9.05 -4.94
N ALA A 64 -4.11 9.51 -3.78
CA ALA A 64 -2.90 9.09 -3.11
C ALA A 64 -3.08 9.11 -1.60
N ALA A 65 -2.32 8.25 -0.93
CA ALA A 65 -2.22 8.22 0.52
C ALA A 65 -0.79 7.88 0.97
N ALA A 66 -0.31 8.47 2.07
CA ALA A 66 1.06 8.27 2.57
C ALA A 66 1.12 8.36 4.10
N LEU A 67 2.29 8.04 4.66
CA LEU A 67 2.54 7.97 6.11
C LEU A 67 1.53 7.06 6.83
N LEU A 68 1.09 6.00 6.14
CA LEU A 68 0.15 5.02 6.67
C LEU A 68 0.90 4.01 7.52
N THR A 69 0.36 3.69 8.68
CA THR A 69 0.97 2.80 9.66
C THR A 69 0.13 1.56 9.93
N ARG A 70 -1.15 1.56 9.58
CA ARG A 70 -2.07 0.43 9.85
C ARG A 70 -3.08 0.11 8.74
N VAL A 71 -3.12 0.86 7.65
CA VAL A 71 -4.03 0.55 6.52
C VAL A 71 -3.49 -0.66 5.77
N ARG A 72 -4.25 -1.76 5.72
CA ARG A 72 -3.79 -3.04 5.17
C ARG A 72 -3.35 -2.93 3.71
N ASN A 73 -4.19 -2.28 2.90
CA ASN A 73 -3.98 -2.10 1.46
C ASN A 73 -3.99 -0.60 1.10
N PRO A 74 -2.83 0.09 1.15
CA PRO A 74 -2.68 1.49 0.78
C PRO A 74 -3.33 1.87 -0.57
N ILE A 75 -3.26 0.99 -1.59
CA ILE A 75 -3.86 1.29 -2.90
C ILE A 75 -5.38 1.44 -2.85
N LEU A 76 -6.06 0.71 -1.97
CA LEU A 76 -7.51 0.85 -1.79
C LEU A 76 -7.85 2.21 -1.18
N LEU A 77 -7.03 2.69 -0.24
CA LEU A 77 -7.19 4.03 0.31
C LEU A 77 -6.95 5.11 -0.74
N ALA A 78 -5.88 4.98 -1.53
CA ALA A 78 -5.62 5.91 -2.64
C ALA A 78 -6.80 5.98 -3.62
N ARG A 79 -7.41 4.83 -3.96
CA ARG A 79 -8.65 4.78 -4.75
C ARG A 79 -9.83 5.47 -4.05
N ARG A 80 -10.02 5.27 -2.75
CA ARG A 80 -11.10 5.95 -1.99
C ARG A 80 -10.89 7.46 -1.93
N VAL A 81 -9.65 7.95 -1.83
CA VAL A 81 -9.35 9.38 -1.89
C VAL A 81 -9.82 9.95 -3.22
N MET A 82 -9.49 9.29 -4.33
CA MET A 82 -9.93 9.68 -5.69
C MET A 82 -11.45 9.70 -5.85
N GLU A 83 -12.16 8.70 -5.29
CA GLU A 83 -13.59 8.50 -5.54
C GLU A 83 -14.51 9.22 -4.55
N ARG A 84 -14.04 9.53 -3.34
CA ARG A 84 -14.90 9.91 -2.21
C ARG A 84 -14.48 11.23 -1.55
N THR A 85 -13.52 11.94 -2.11
CA THR A 85 -13.09 13.25 -1.61
C THR A 85 -12.89 14.24 -2.76
N PRO A 86 -12.93 15.55 -2.51
CA PRO A 86 -12.50 16.56 -3.47
C PRO A 86 -10.97 16.71 -3.52
N HIS A 87 -10.22 15.94 -2.74
CA HIS A 87 -8.77 16.02 -2.61
C HIS A 87 -8.09 14.91 -3.40
N ILE A 88 -6.82 15.12 -3.75
CA ILE A 88 -6.00 14.11 -4.44
C ILE A 88 -5.16 13.32 -3.43
N PHE A 89 -4.73 13.93 -2.33
CA PHE A 89 -3.74 13.33 -1.45
C PHE A 89 -4.09 13.56 0.03
N LEU A 90 -4.14 12.49 0.81
CA LEU A 90 -4.21 12.51 2.27
C LEU A 90 -2.97 11.83 2.86
N ALA A 91 -2.50 12.27 4.03
CA ALA A 91 -1.36 11.61 4.67
C ALA A 91 -1.52 11.53 6.18
N GLY A 92 -0.88 10.52 6.78
CA GLY A 92 -0.77 10.36 8.23
C GLY A 92 -2.11 10.03 8.91
N PRO A 93 -2.29 10.44 10.18
CA PRO A 93 -3.48 10.09 10.97
C PRO A 93 -4.82 10.44 10.29
N PRO A 94 -5.01 11.63 9.66
CA PRO A 94 -6.25 11.93 8.95
C PRO A 94 -6.56 10.97 7.78
N ALA A 95 -5.53 10.42 7.12
CA ALA A 95 -5.72 9.43 6.06
C ALA A 95 -6.20 8.08 6.63
N GLU A 96 -5.72 7.70 7.82
CA GLU A 96 -6.19 6.48 8.51
C GLU A 96 -7.61 6.63 9.06
N GLU A 97 -7.94 7.80 9.62
CA GLU A 97 -9.31 8.13 10.03
C GLU A 97 -10.27 8.04 8.85
N PHE A 98 -9.88 8.58 7.70
CA PHE A 98 -10.63 8.45 6.47
C PHE A 98 -10.73 6.98 6.03
N ALA A 99 -9.65 6.20 6.09
CA ALA A 99 -9.69 4.77 5.76
C ALA A 99 -10.71 3.99 6.61
N ALA A 100 -10.73 4.25 7.93
CA ALA A 100 -11.69 3.66 8.86
C ALA A 100 -13.13 4.07 8.53
N ALA A 101 -13.37 5.36 8.27
CA ALA A 101 -14.69 5.86 7.85
C ALA A 101 -15.17 5.27 6.52
N GLN A 102 -14.23 4.86 5.65
CA GLN A 102 -14.51 4.19 4.38
C GLN A 102 -14.69 2.66 4.52
N GLY A 103 -14.57 2.11 5.73
CA GLY A 103 -14.69 0.68 6.00
C GLY A 103 -13.54 -0.16 5.44
N LEU A 104 -12.35 0.45 5.27
CA LEU A 104 -11.16 -0.29 4.88
C LEU A 104 -10.57 -1.06 6.06
N GLU A 105 -9.94 -2.19 5.78
CA GLU A 105 -9.32 -3.01 6.81
C GLU A 105 -8.10 -2.31 7.42
N VAL A 106 -8.07 -2.27 8.75
CA VAL A 106 -6.97 -1.75 9.54
C VAL A 106 -6.34 -2.91 10.29
N VAL A 107 -5.03 -3.08 10.14
CA VAL A 107 -4.30 -4.17 10.78
C VAL A 107 -4.18 -3.93 12.30
N PRO A 108 -4.08 -5.00 13.11
CA PRO A 108 -4.03 -4.87 14.57
C PRO A 108 -2.82 -4.09 15.07
N SER A 109 -1.66 -4.20 14.40
CA SER A 109 -0.45 -3.46 14.75
C SER A 109 0.41 -3.18 13.50
N ASN A 110 1.28 -2.17 13.58
CA ASN A 110 2.25 -1.85 12.51
C ASN A 110 3.17 -3.06 12.21
N GLU A 111 3.48 -3.89 13.20
CA GLU A 111 4.30 -5.09 13.06
C GLU A 111 3.68 -6.16 12.14
N TRP A 112 2.38 -6.08 11.84
CA TRP A 112 1.75 -6.99 10.88
C TRP A 112 2.42 -6.96 9.50
N PHE A 113 2.95 -5.79 9.10
CA PHE A 113 3.68 -5.63 7.83
C PHE A 113 5.09 -6.25 7.87
N THR A 114 5.63 -6.56 9.05
CA THR A 114 6.99 -7.08 9.19
C THR A 114 7.08 -8.52 8.68
N THR A 115 8.16 -8.81 7.97
CA THR A 115 8.60 -10.18 7.69
C THR A 115 10.00 -10.36 8.26
N GLU A 116 10.40 -11.61 8.50
CA GLU A 116 11.72 -11.92 9.04
C GLU A 116 12.83 -11.42 8.10
N GLN A 117 12.63 -11.53 6.79
CA GLN A 117 13.55 -10.98 5.79
C GLN A 117 13.73 -9.46 5.95
N ARG A 118 12.65 -8.70 6.18
CA ARG A 118 12.71 -7.24 6.34
C ARG A 118 13.38 -6.83 7.64
N ARG A 119 13.13 -7.58 8.73
CA ARG A 119 13.82 -7.38 10.01
C ARG A 119 15.33 -7.54 9.86
N GLN A 120 15.78 -8.65 9.26
CA GLN A 120 17.20 -8.92 9.02
C GLN A 120 17.86 -7.86 8.14
N GLN A 121 17.19 -7.42 7.07
CA GLN A 121 17.68 -6.33 6.23
C GLN A 121 17.88 -5.04 7.03
N TRP A 122 16.90 -4.66 7.86
CA TRP A 122 16.99 -3.46 8.68
C TRP A 122 18.11 -3.52 9.72
N GLU A 123 18.30 -4.66 10.39
CA GLU A 123 19.39 -4.88 11.34
C GLU A 123 20.76 -4.77 10.67
N ALA A 124 20.93 -5.37 9.48
CA ALA A 124 22.15 -5.27 8.69
C ALA A 124 22.44 -3.82 8.25
N HIS A 125 21.41 -3.07 7.84
CA HIS A 125 21.55 -1.66 7.48
C HIS A 125 21.94 -0.80 8.69
N LYS A 126 21.37 -1.06 9.87
CA LYS A 126 21.76 -0.37 11.11
C LYS A 126 23.22 -0.65 11.47
N ALA A 127 23.66 -1.90 11.37
CA ALA A 127 25.02 -2.30 11.70
C ALA A 127 26.06 -1.67 10.77
N SER A 128 25.70 -1.41 9.50
CA SER A 128 26.59 -0.76 8.52
C SER A 128 26.61 0.76 8.56
N GLY A 129 25.81 1.41 9.43
CA GLY A 129 25.73 2.88 9.53
C GLY A 129 25.00 3.57 8.36
N ALA A 130 24.41 2.80 7.45
CA ALA A 130 23.71 3.32 6.26
C ALA A 130 22.35 3.97 6.58
N VAL A 131 21.84 3.83 7.79
CA VAL A 131 20.51 4.29 8.22
C VAL A 131 20.49 5.77 8.65
N ALA A 132 21.65 6.39 8.86
CA ALA A 132 21.80 7.72 9.45
C ALA A 132 22.19 8.84 8.46
N LYS A 133 22.02 8.63 7.15
CA LYS A 133 22.29 9.67 6.14
C LYS A 133 21.01 10.32 5.64
#